data_AF-A0A813KSK0-F1
#
_entry.id   AF-A0A813KSK0-F1
#
_cell.length_a   1.000
_cell.length_b   1.000
_cell.length_c   1.000
_cell.angle_alpha   90.00
_cell.angle_beta   90.00
_cell.angle_gamma   90.00
#
_symmetry.space_group_name_H-M   'P 1'
#
loop_
_entity.id
_entity.type
_entity.pdbx_description
1 polymer ?
#
loop_
_entity_poly.entity_id
_entity_poly.type
_entity_poly.pdbx_seq_one_letter_code
_entity_poly.pdbx_strand_id
1 'polypeptide(L)'
;HFEALIVCTCTVGMLPWLDRFYLPFNDVADLGPLNGLEFLEVLDVEGNAVSDPDEVEALSECCLLRELTLSGNPVSSGSCRNGRLSRPH
;
A
#
# COMPACT_ATOMS: atom_id res chain seq x y z
N HIS A 1 21.32 9.47 -11.29
CA HIS A 1 20.75 9.57 -9.93
C HIS A 1 19.52 10.46 -10.02
N PHE A 2 18.47 9.94 -10.65
CA PHE A 2 17.15 10.56 -10.59
C PHE A 2 16.59 10.10 -9.25
N GLU A 3 16.54 11.01 -8.29
CA GLU A 3 15.81 10.78 -7.05
C GLU A 3 14.42 10.30 -7.46
N ALA A 4 14.04 9.15 -6.92
CA ALA A 4 12.70 8.62 -7.02
C ALA A 4 11.74 9.80 -6.92
N LEU A 5 10.80 9.90 -7.87
CA LEU A 5 9.58 10.66 -7.64
C LEU A 5 8.96 10.02 -6.39
N ILE A 6 9.34 10.51 -5.22
CA ILE A 6 8.52 10.48 -4.03
C ILE A 6 7.35 11.34 -4.47
N VAL A 7 6.38 10.72 -5.15
CA VAL A 7 5.03 11.21 -5.15
C VAL A 7 4.75 11.43 -3.68
N CYS A 8 4.70 12.69 -3.25
CA CYS A 8 4.32 13.02 -1.89
C CYS A 8 2.93 12.42 -1.70
N THR A 9 2.88 11.22 -1.11
CA THR A 9 1.67 10.43 -0.95
C THR A 9 0.63 11.26 -0.18
N CYS A 10 1.06 12.19 0.69
CA CYS A 10 0.23 13.20 1.34
C CYS A 10 -0.69 14.01 0.41
N THR A 11 -0.31 14.23 -0.85
CA THR A 11 -1.15 14.96 -1.83
C THR A 11 -2.15 14.07 -2.57
N VAL A 12 -1.93 12.75 -2.58
CA VAL A 12 -2.80 11.80 -3.27
C VAL A 12 -4.09 11.56 -2.48
N GLY A 13 -4.03 11.53 -1.15
CA GLY A 13 -5.22 11.47 -0.28
C GLY A 13 -6.16 12.67 -0.40
N MET A 14 -5.70 13.78 -1.00
CA MET A 14 -6.52 14.96 -1.28
C MET A 14 -7.21 14.93 -2.65
N LEU A 15 -7.09 13.84 -3.40
CA LEU A 15 -7.73 13.64 -4.70
C LEU A 15 -8.91 12.67 -4.53
N PRO A 16 -10.07 13.12 -4.04
CA PRO A 16 -11.23 12.26 -3.81
C PRO A 16 -11.83 11.71 -5.12
N TRP A 17 -11.24 11.97 -6.28
CA TRP A 17 -11.72 11.52 -7.59
C TRP A 17 -10.71 10.62 -8.31
N LEU A 18 -9.69 10.14 -7.60
CA LEU A 18 -8.69 9.26 -8.20
C LEU A 18 -9.30 7.87 -8.43
N ASP A 19 -9.56 7.53 -9.69
CA ASP A 19 -10.20 6.26 -10.08
C ASP A 19 -9.15 5.14 -10.24
N ARG A 20 -7.99 5.47 -10.82
CA ARG A 20 -6.92 4.51 -11.13
C ARG A 20 -5.56 5.10 -10.81
N PHE A 21 -4.74 4.31 -10.13
CA PHE A 21 -3.40 4.72 -9.73
C PHE A 21 -2.40 3.61 -9.99
N TYR A 22 -1.38 3.93 -10.78
CA TYR A 22 -0.34 2.99 -11.21
C TYR A 22 1.03 3.53 -10.79
N LEU A 23 1.69 2.81 -9.90
CA LEU A 23 3.05 3.09 -9.43
C LEU A 23 3.92 1.83 -9.43
N PRO A 24 3.97 1.03 -10.50
CA PRO A 24 4.83 -0.15 -10.51
C PRO A 24 6.31 0.23 -10.50
N PHE A 25 7.14 -0.56 -9.81
CA PHE A 25 8.59 -0.43 -9.67
C PHE A 25 9.04 0.94 -9.13
N ASN A 26 8.35 1.44 -8.11
CA ASN A 26 8.81 2.59 -7.32
C ASN A 26 9.37 2.11 -5.97
N ASP A 27 9.97 3.02 -5.21
CA ASP A 27 10.40 2.75 -3.83
C ASP A 27 9.35 3.25 -2.81
N VAL A 28 8.06 3.00 -3.09
CA VAL A 28 6.98 3.39 -2.16
C VAL A 28 6.94 2.42 -0.99
N ALA A 29 7.16 2.92 0.22
CA ALA A 29 7.09 2.16 1.45
C ALA A 29 5.88 2.52 2.32
N ASP A 30 5.21 3.63 2.03
CA ASP A 30 4.15 4.24 2.83
C ASP A 30 2.91 4.49 1.94
N LEU A 31 1.83 3.73 2.19
CA LEU A 31 0.53 3.82 1.53
C LEU A 31 -0.52 4.51 2.39
N GLY A 32 -0.20 4.90 3.63
CA GLY A 32 -1.10 5.55 4.57
C GLY A 32 -1.94 6.71 3.98
N PRO A 33 -1.41 7.54 3.07
CA PRO A 33 -2.18 8.62 2.46
C PRO A 33 -3.19 8.20 1.38
N LEU A 34 -3.12 6.96 0.91
CA LEU A 34 -4.16 6.37 0.06
C LEU A 34 -5.37 5.92 0.89
N ASN A 35 -5.25 5.92 2.22
CA ASN A 35 -6.36 5.60 3.10
C ASN A 35 -7.51 6.60 2.93
N GLY A 36 -8.73 6.08 2.80
CA GLY A 36 -9.93 6.89 2.62
C GLY A 36 -10.17 7.42 1.20
N LEU A 37 -9.48 6.90 0.17
CA LEU A 37 -9.82 7.17 -1.22
C LEU A 37 -11.06 6.38 -1.63
N GLU A 38 -12.25 6.93 -1.33
CA GLU A 38 -13.53 6.27 -1.56
C GLU A 38 -13.77 5.88 -3.04
N PHE A 39 -13.14 6.58 -3.99
CA PHE A 39 -13.32 6.41 -5.43
C PHE A 39 -12.22 5.63 -6.15
N LEU A 40 -11.23 5.11 -5.42
CA LEU A 40 -10.14 4.34 -6.02
C LEU A 40 -10.66 2.97 -6.46
N GLU A 41 -10.69 2.70 -7.76
CA GLU A 41 -11.10 1.41 -8.32
C GLU A 41 -9.90 0.49 -8.56
N VAL A 42 -8.77 1.05 -9.02
CA VAL A 42 -7.58 0.27 -9.42
C VAL A 42 -6.33 0.86 -8.79
N LEU A 43 -5.59 0.02 -8.04
CA LEU A 43 -4.29 0.36 -7.46
C LEU A 43 -3.24 -0.67 -7.87
N ASP A 44 -2.24 -0.23 -8.62
CA ASP A 44 -1.08 -1.03 -8.96
C ASP A 44 0.16 -0.46 -8.28
N VAL A 45 0.69 -1.22 -7.33
CA VAL A 45 1.92 -0.92 -6.61
C VAL A 45 2.89 -2.09 -6.72
N GLU A 46 2.92 -2.78 -7.86
CA GLU A 46 3.87 -3.86 -8.11
C GLU A 46 5.33 -3.41 -7.89
N GLY A 47 6.17 -4.25 -7.30
CA GLY A 47 7.61 -4.01 -7.17
C GLY A 47 7.97 -2.81 -6.30
N ASN A 48 7.13 -2.48 -5.31
CA ASN A 48 7.39 -1.44 -4.32
C ASN A 48 8.00 -2.00 -3.01
N ALA A 49 8.25 -1.11 -2.06
CA ALA A 49 8.91 -1.41 -0.78
C ALA A 49 7.93 -1.52 0.40
N VAL A 50 6.64 -1.75 0.13
CA VAL A 50 5.59 -1.85 1.16
C VAL A 50 5.84 -3.06 2.04
N SER A 51 6.20 -2.82 3.30
CA SER A 51 6.62 -3.85 4.25
C SER A 51 5.58 -4.13 5.33
N ASP A 52 4.78 -3.12 5.68
CA ASP A 52 3.83 -3.19 6.77
C ASP A 52 2.43 -3.61 6.27
N PRO A 53 1.86 -4.70 6.81
CA PRO A 53 0.54 -5.18 6.42
C PRO A 53 -0.60 -4.26 6.89
N ASP A 54 -0.40 -3.50 7.96
CA ASP A 54 -1.35 -2.51 8.46
C ASP A 54 -1.69 -1.46 7.40
N GLU A 55 -0.76 -1.13 6.51
CA GLU A 55 -1.01 -0.20 5.40
C GLU A 55 -1.92 -0.77 4.32
N VAL A 56 -1.81 -2.07 4.07
CA VAL A 56 -2.73 -2.78 3.17
C VAL A 56 -4.09 -2.92 3.82
N GLU A 57 -4.14 -3.08 5.15
CA GLU A 57 -5.39 -3.09 5.90
C GLU A 57 -6.08 -1.71 5.84
N ALA A 58 -5.34 -0.61 5.84
CA ALA A 58 -5.91 0.73 5.64
C ALA A 58 -6.57 0.88 4.26
N LEU A 59 -6.04 0.25 3.20
CA LEU A 59 -6.70 0.23 1.89
C LEU A 59 -8.07 -0.46 1.91
N SER A 60 -8.40 -1.24 2.95
CA SER A 60 -9.74 -1.83 3.10
C SER A 60 -10.84 -0.79 3.33
N GLU A 61 -10.50 0.43 3.75
CA GLU A 61 -11.44 1.54 3.87
C GLU A 61 -11.89 2.07 2.49
N CYS A 62 -11.17 1.73 1.42
CA CYS A 62 -11.52 2.10 0.04
C CYS A 62 -12.64 1.18 -0.48
N CYS A 63 -13.89 1.58 -0.27
CA CYS A 63 -15.07 0.77 -0.60
C CYS A 63 -15.22 0.40 -2.09
N LEU A 64 -14.61 1.18 -3.00
CA LEU A 64 -14.68 0.97 -4.45
C LEU A 64 -13.48 0.24 -5.05
N LEU A 65 -12.49 -0.14 -4.23
CA LEU A 65 -11.29 -0.83 -4.71
C LEU A 65 -11.65 -2.20 -5.28
N ARG A 66 -11.43 -2.36 -6.60
CA ARG A 66 -11.72 -3.60 -7.33
C ARG A 66 -10.46 -4.39 -7.65
N GLU A 67 -9.35 -3.71 -7.87
CA GLU A 67 -8.10 -4.32 -8.32
C GLU A 67 -6.93 -3.74 -7.53
N LEU A 68 -6.19 -4.63 -6.87
CA LEU A 68 -5.01 -4.30 -6.06
C LEU A 68 -3.87 -5.23 -6.41
N THR A 69 -2.78 -4.67 -6.95
CA THR A 69 -1.56 -5.42 -7.28
C THR A 69 -0.45 -5.05 -6.30
N LEU A 70 -0.08 -6.02 -5.45
CA LEU A 70 1.04 -5.93 -4.49
C LEU A 70 2.19 -6.89 -4.85
N SER A 71 2.20 -7.42 -6.08
CA SER A 71 3.27 -8.29 -6.59
C SER A 71 4.65 -7.69 -6.33
N GLY A 72 5.63 -8.47 -5.92
CA GLY A 72 6.99 -7.97 -5.69
C GLY A 72 7.18 -7.04 -4.48
N ASN A 73 6.18 -6.89 -3.59
CA ASN A 73 6.34 -6.14 -2.34
C ASN A 73 6.76 -7.05 -1.15
N PRO A 74 7.56 -6.52 -0.21
CA PRO A 74 7.96 -7.26 0.99
C PRO A 74 6.79 -7.74 1.85
N VAL A 75 5.66 -7.03 1.89
CA VAL A 75 4.41 -7.45 2.56
C VAL A 75 3.86 -8.77 2.00
N SER A 76 4.01 -9.01 0.69
CA SER A 76 3.60 -10.26 0.04
C SER A 76 4.57 -11.41 0.35
N SER A 77 5.85 -11.08 0.56
CA SER A 77 6.89 -12.02 0.99
C SER A 77 6.94 -12.22 2.51
N GLY A 78 6.00 -11.61 3.25
CA GLY A 78 5.79 -11.74 4.70
C GLY A 78 5.46 -13.17 5.08
N SER A 79 6.48 -14.03 5.06
CA SER A 79 6.49 -15.34 5.69
C SER A 79 6.01 -15.15 7.12
N CYS A 80 4.83 -15.68 7.43
CA CYS A 80 4.33 -15.90 8.77
C CYS A 80 5.46 -16.45 9.65
N ARG A 81 6.17 -15.58 10.35
CA ARG A 81 7.08 -15.97 11.42
C ARG A 81 6.21 -16.20 12.64
N ASN A 82 5.55 -17.34 12.62
CA ASN A 82 5.05 -17.99 13.83
C ASN A 82 6.16 -17.96 14.88
N GLY A 83 5.94 -17.21 15.95
CA GLY A 83 6.82 -17.12 17.12
C GLY A 83 6.62 -15.77 17.79
N ARG A 84 5.84 -15.63 18.86
CA ARG A 84 5.93 -16.46 20.06
C ARG A 84 4.69 -16.24 20.92
N LEU A 85 3.92 -17.30 21.15
CA LEU A 85 3.07 -17.45 22.32
C LEU A 85 3.95 -17.24 23.57
N SER A 86 4.05 -16.00 24.03
CA SER A 86 4.59 -15.69 25.35
C SER A 86 3.39 -15.58 26.27
N ARG A 87 2.87 -16.72 26.73
CA ARG A 87 2.06 -16.75 27.95
C ARG A 87 3.02 -16.47 29.12
N PRO A 88 2.84 -15.42 29.93
CA PRO A 88 3.38 -15.42 31.27
C PRO A 88 2.34 -15.99 32.24
N HIS A 89 2.86 -16.68 33.24
CA HIS A 89 2.19 -17.24 34.41
C HIS A 89 1.35 -16.22 35.19
#